data_AF-A0A2H0PBI0-F1
#
_entry.id   AF-A0A2H0PBI0-F1
#
_cell.length_a   1.000
_cell.length_b   1.000
_cell.length_c   1.000
_cell.angle_alpha   90.00
_cell.angle_beta   90.00
_cell.angle_gamma   90.00
#
_symmetry.space_group_name_H-M   'P 1'
#
loop_
_entity.id
_entity.type
_entity.pdbx_description
1 polymer ?
#
loop_
_entity_poly.entity_id
_entity_poly.type
_entity_poly.pdbx_seq_one_letter_code
_entity_poly.pdbx_strand_id
1 'polypeptide(L)'
;MPAGAPASPDFEGMRVRVAHVRSLGLVGAFLALMTMLAAIGFGFMMLFGKAMLAAALVKFLWPVVFSPEFTQWVFGSESVPFYKVFLLMILGSVVAKMLRPAAWGR
;
A
#
# COMPACT_ATOMS: atom_id res chain seq x y z
N MET A 1 -42.06 51.81 30.12
CA MET A 1 -41.38 50.51 30.26
C MET A 1 -40.67 50.22 28.94
N PRO A 2 -39.34 50.32 28.82
CA PRO A 2 -38.68 49.97 27.57
C PRO A 2 -38.58 48.44 27.46
N ALA A 3 -39.04 47.93 26.31
CA ALA A 3 -39.01 46.52 25.97
C ALA A 3 -37.56 46.00 25.91
N GLY A 4 -37.30 44.88 26.58
CA GLY A 4 -36.01 44.21 26.57
C GLY A 4 -35.61 43.81 25.15
N ALA A 5 -34.37 44.15 24.77
CA ALA A 5 -33.78 43.72 23.52
C ALA A 5 -33.74 42.17 23.47
N PRO A 6 -34.07 41.53 22.34
CA PRO A 6 -33.97 40.09 22.20
C PRO A 6 -32.49 39.69 22.32
N ALA A 7 -32.21 38.71 23.18
CA ALA A 7 -30.88 38.14 23.35
C ALA A 7 -30.31 37.74 21.99
N SER A 8 -29.18 38.35 21.62
CA SER A 8 -28.43 38.01 20.40
C SER A 8 -28.11 36.51 20.39
N PRO A 9 -28.36 35.78 19.29
CA PRO A 9 -28.08 34.36 19.22
C PRO A 9 -26.59 34.11 19.50
N ASP A 10 -26.31 33.12 20.33
CA ASP A 10 -24.95 32.76 20.76
C ASP A 10 -24.22 32.01 19.62
N PHE A 11 -23.79 32.77 18.61
CA PHE A 11 -23.13 32.25 17.40
C PHE A 11 -21.73 31.69 17.67
N GLU A 12 -21.13 32.07 18.78
CA GLU A 12 -19.76 31.67 19.16
C GLU A 12 -19.73 30.19 19.56
N GLY A 13 -20.67 29.74 20.39
CA GLY A 13 -20.81 28.33 20.77
C GLY A 13 -21.13 27.40 19.60
N MET A 14 -21.84 27.88 18.58
CA MET A 14 -22.16 27.10 17.38
C MET A 14 -20.92 26.92 16.48
N ARG A 15 -20.11 27.97 16.28
CA ARG A 15 -18.87 27.88 15.48
C ARG A 15 -17.86 26.91 16.10
N VAL A 16 -17.74 26.90 17.43
CA VAL A 16 -16.81 26.00 18.14
C VAL A 16 -17.23 24.53 17.98
N ARG A 17 -18.52 24.20 18.11
CA ARG A 17 -19.01 22.83 17.86
C ARG A 17 -18.74 22.38 16.42
N VAL A 18 -18.99 23.23 15.43
CA VAL A 18 -18.79 22.88 14.01
C VAL A 18 -17.29 22.68 13.70
N ALA A 19 -16.41 23.51 14.26
CA ALA A 19 -14.96 23.35 14.10
C ALA A 19 -14.45 22.04 14.71
N HIS A 20 -14.94 21.67 15.90
CA HIS A 20 -14.54 20.44 16.58
C HIS A 20 -15.04 19.18 15.86
N VAL A 21 -16.26 19.21 15.31
CA VAL A 21 -16.80 18.10 14.48
C VAL A 21 -16.03 17.96 13.16
N ARG A 22 -15.61 19.08 12.55
CA ARG A 22 -14.81 19.07 11.31
C ARG A 22 -13.40 18.52 11.54
N SER A 23 -12.76 18.86 12.68
CA SER A 23 -11.46 18.28 13.04
C SER A 23 -11.55 16.80 13.38
N LEU A 24 -12.62 16.36 14.07
CA LEU A 24 -12.87 14.93 14.31
C LEU A 24 -13.11 14.17 13.00
N GLY A 25 -13.83 14.79 12.05
CA GLY A 25 -14.06 14.22 10.71
C GLY A 25 -12.78 14.06 9.90
N LEU A 26 -11.83 15.01 10.00
CA LEU A 26 -10.52 14.91 9.35
C LEU A 26 -9.65 13.79 9.95
N VAL A 27 -9.65 13.65 11.28
CA VAL A 27 -8.94 12.56 11.95
C VAL A 27 -9.55 11.22 11.57
N GLY A 28 -10.89 11.11 11.55
CA GLY A 28 -11.59 9.91 11.11
C GLY A 28 -11.31 9.56 9.65
N ALA A 29 -11.30 10.55 8.75
CA ALA A 29 -10.96 10.35 7.34
C ALA A 29 -9.51 9.91 7.14
N PHE A 30 -8.57 10.48 7.88
CA PHE A 30 -7.16 10.07 7.86
C PHE A 30 -6.99 8.63 8.36
N LEU A 31 -7.66 8.28 9.47
CA LEU A 31 -7.64 6.92 10.01
C LEU A 31 -8.25 5.90 9.04
N ALA A 32 -9.35 6.27 8.37
CA ALA A 32 -9.99 5.45 7.35
C ALA A 32 -9.07 5.25 6.13
N LEU A 33 -8.38 6.29 5.68
CA LEU A 33 -7.40 6.19 4.60
C LEU A 33 -6.23 5.26 4.97
N MET A 34 -5.68 5.41 6.18
CA MET A 34 -4.62 4.52 6.67
C MET A 34 -5.10 3.07 6.77
N THR A 35 -6.34 2.85 7.23
CA THR A 35 -6.94 1.51 7.32
C THR A 35 -7.15 0.90 5.94
N MET A 36 -7.60 1.70 4.96
CA MET A 36 -7.75 1.26 3.57
C MET A 36 -6.40 0.89 2.95
N LEU A 37 -5.36 1.71 3.15
CA LEU A 37 -4.00 1.42 2.69
C LEU A 37 -3.44 0.16 3.35
N ALA A 38 -3.67 -0.02 4.65
CA ALA A 38 -3.30 -1.24 5.36
C ALA A 38 -4.02 -2.45 4.77
N ALA A 39 -5.33 -2.38 4.54
CA ALA A 39 -6.12 -3.46 3.94
C ALA A 39 -5.63 -3.82 2.53
N ILE A 40 -5.30 -2.83 1.70
CA ILE A 40 -4.68 -3.05 0.38
C ILE A 40 -3.33 -3.73 0.55
N GLY A 41 -2.49 -3.27 1.48
CA GLY A 41 -1.19 -3.86 1.77
C GLY A 41 -1.29 -5.32 2.23
N PHE A 42 -2.20 -5.63 3.15
CA PHE A 42 -2.47 -6.99 3.62
C PHE A 42 -3.06 -7.87 2.51
N GLY A 43 -3.98 -7.35 1.71
CA GLY A 43 -4.53 -8.05 0.55
C GLY A 43 -3.45 -8.39 -0.47
N PHE A 44 -2.57 -7.43 -0.77
CA PHE A 44 -1.43 -7.62 -1.65
C PHE A 44 -0.42 -8.63 -1.07
N MET A 45 -0.19 -8.58 0.24
CA MET A 45 0.67 -9.54 0.94
C MET A 45 0.06 -10.94 0.99
N MET A 46 -1.26 -11.10 1.06
CA MET A 46 -1.89 -12.41 0.92
C MET A 46 -1.82 -12.94 -0.52
N LEU A 47 -2.04 -12.07 -1.50
CA LEU A 47 -2.08 -12.46 -2.92
C LEU A 47 -0.68 -12.78 -3.48
N PHE A 48 0.31 -11.98 -3.08
CA PHE A 48 1.68 -12.03 -3.60
C PHE A 48 2.72 -12.30 -2.52
N GLY A 49 2.36 -12.70 -1.31
CA GLY A 49 3.31 -12.90 -0.20
C GLY A 49 4.43 -13.87 -0.55
N LYS A 50 4.12 -14.96 -1.26
CA LYS A 50 5.13 -15.90 -1.77
C LYS A 50 6.06 -15.25 -2.78
N ALA A 51 5.53 -14.43 -3.70
CA ALA A 51 6.32 -13.71 -4.69
C ALA A 51 7.16 -12.58 -4.06
N MET A 52 6.64 -11.90 -3.03
CA MET A 52 7.41 -10.91 -2.25
C MET A 52 8.55 -11.57 -1.49
N LEU A 53 8.28 -12.70 -0.81
CA LEU A 53 9.31 -13.45 -0.09
C LEU A 53 10.36 -13.99 -1.06
N ALA A 54 9.95 -14.56 -2.19
CA ALA A 54 10.85 -15.02 -3.24
C ALA A 54 11.69 -13.86 -3.81
N ALA A 55 11.07 -12.71 -4.09
CA ALA A 55 11.78 -11.54 -4.59
C ALA A 55 12.76 -10.96 -3.55
N ALA A 56 12.41 -10.98 -2.27
CA ALA A 56 13.28 -10.57 -1.19
C ALA A 56 14.49 -11.52 -1.07
N LEU A 57 14.24 -12.84 -1.08
CA LEU A 57 15.30 -13.86 -1.08
C LEU A 57 16.22 -13.67 -2.28
N VAL A 58 15.68 -13.52 -3.49
CA VAL A 58 16.47 -13.28 -4.70
C VAL A 58 17.30 -12.02 -4.53
N LYS A 59 16.73 -10.91 -4.05
CA LYS A 59 17.48 -9.67 -3.80
C LYS A 59 18.65 -9.87 -2.82
N PHE A 60 18.47 -10.68 -1.77
CA PHE A 60 19.52 -10.95 -0.79
C PHE A 60 20.57 -11.95 -1.29
N LEU A 61 20.17 -12.98 -2.03
CA LEU A 61 21.09 -13.99 -2.56
C LEU A 61 21.85 -13.50 -3.81
N TRP A 62 21.26 -12.57 -4.59
CA TRP A 62 21.86 -12.08 -5.83
C TRP A 62 23.31 -11.59 -5.70
N PRO A 63 23.66 -10.70 -4.75
CA PRO A 63 25.04 -10.22 -4.63
C PRO A 63 26.05 -11.31 -4.20
N VAL A 64 25.57 -12.44 -3.67
CA VAL A 64 26.42 -13.58 -3.31
C VAL A 64 26.70 -14.48 -4.52
N VAL A 65 25.74 -14.57 -5.45
CA VAL A 65 25.81 -15.48 -6.59
C VAL A 65 26.34 -14.79 -7.85
N PHE A 66 26.08 -13.49 -8.03
CA PHE A 66 26.38 -12.74 -9.24
C PHE A 66 27.30 -11.56 -8.99
N SER A 67 28.13 -11.26 -9.99
CA SER A 67 29.00 -10.10 -9.95
C SER A 67 28.22 -8.78 -10.14
N PRO A 68 28.75 -7.64 -9.67
CA PRO A 68 28.15 -6.33 -9.90
C PRO A 68 28.05 -5.98 -11.39
N GLU A 69 29.03 -6.37 -12.21
CA GLU A 69 29.02 -6.10 -13.66
C GLU A 69 27.86 -6.84 -14.35
N PHE A 70 27.62 -8.10 -13.95
CA PHE A 70 26.46 -8.86 -14.44
C PHE A 70 25.15 -8.20 -14.00
N THR A 71 25.08 -7.71 -12.76
CA THR A 71 23.90 -7.03 -12.22
C THR A 71 23.60 -5.73 -12.98
N GLN A 72 24.64 -4.96 -13.32
CA GLN A 72 24.51 -3.76 -14.11
C GLN A 72 24.09 -4.05 -15.56
N TRP A 73 24.59 -5.14 -16.15
CA TRP A 73 24.15 -5.60 -17.46
C TRP A 73 22.67 -6.03 -17.47
N VAL A 74 22.22 -6.80 -16.47
CA VAL A 74 20.83 -7.29 -16.38
C VAL A 74 19.85 -6.17 -16.03
N PHE A 75 20.17 -5.35 -15.04
CA PHE A 75 19.21 -4.40 -14.45
C PHE A 75 19.47 -2.95 -14.81
N GLY A 76 20.59 -2.62 -15.44
CA GLY A 76 21.01 -1.24 -15.72
C GLY A 76 21.38 -0.45 -14.46
N SER A 77 21.63 -1.13 -13.33
CA SER A 77 21.94 -0.52 -12.04
C SER A 77 22.94 -1.38 -11.29
N GLU A 78 23.78 -0.74 -10.46
CA GLU A 78 24.72 -1.42 -9.56
C GLU A 78 24.03 -2.32 -8.53
N SER A 79 22.75 -2.05 -8.24
CA SER A 79 21.97 -2.83 -7.27
C SER A 79 20.74 -3.43 -7.92
N VAL A 80 20.30 -4.58 -7.41
CA VAL A 80 19.10 -5.26 -7.88
C VAL A 80 17.84 -4.49 -7.42
N PRO A 81 17.08 -3.87 -8.34
CA PRO A 81 15.88 -3.16 -7.98
C PRO A 81 14.77 -4.16 -7.62
N PHE A 82 14.26 -4.05 -6.39
CA PHE A 82 13.27 -4.99 -5.83
C PHE A 82 12.03 -5.13 -6.72
N TYR A 83 11.52 -4.03 -7.27
CA TYR A 83 10.31 -4.06 -8.10
C TYR A 83 10.50 -4.86 -9.39
N LYS A 84 11.70 -4.85 -10.02
CA LYS A 84 11.94 -5.64 -11.25
C LYS A 84 11.91 -7.14 -10.92
N VAL A 85 12.58 -7.54 -9.84
CA VAL A 85 12.58 -8.93 -9.38
C VAL A 85 11.18 -9.37 -8.98
N PHE A 86 10.45 -8.52 -8.25
CA PHE A 86 9.08 -8.79 -7.85
C PHE A 86 8.14 -8.98 -9.05
N LEU A 87 8.22 -8.10 -10.05
CA LEU A 87 7.46 -8.24 -11.29
C LEU A 87 7.83 -9.52 -12.06
N LEU A 88 9.12 -9.88 -12.12
CA LEU A 88 9.57 -11.13 -12.72
C LEU A 88 9.03 -12.36 -11.98
N MET A 89 8.98 -12.31 -10.64
CA MET A 89 8.41 -13.40 -9.83
C MET A 89 6.89 -13.52 -10.01
N ILE A 90 6.17 -12.40 -10.09
CA ILE A 90 4.74 -12.41 -10.42
C ILE A 90 4.53 -12.99 -11.81
N LEU A 91 5.27 -12.50 -12.80
CA LEU A 91 5.15 -12.96 -14.18
C LEU A 91 5.46 -14.45 -14.28
N GLY A 92 6.54 -14.92 -13.64
CA GLY A 92 6.88 -16.33 -13.56
C GLY A 92 5.79 -17.16 -12.87
N SER A 93 5.14 -16.63 -11.83
CA SER A 93 4.01 -17.29 -11.17
C SER A 93 2.79 -17.41 -12.07
N VAL A 94 2.47 -16.35 -12.82
CA VAL A 94 1.37 -16.35 -13.80
C VAL A 94 1.66 -17.31 -14.94
N VAL A 95 2.88 -17.26 -15.49
CA VAL A 95 3.34 -18.16 -16.56
C VAL A 95 3.36 -19.60 -16.07
N ALA A 96 3.86 -19.89 -14.87
CA ALA A 96 3.82 -21.24 -14.29
C ALA A 96 2.39 -21.74 -14.09
N LYS A 97 1.45 -20.84 -13.76
CA LYS A 97 0.02 -21.19 -13.63
C LYS A 97 -0.64 -21.42 -14.98
N MET A 98 -0.25 -20.67 -16.02
CA MET A 98 -0.71 -20.83 -17.41
C MET A 98 -0.12 -22.09 -18.08
N LEU A 99 1.14 -22.39 -17.80
CA LEU A 99 1.84 -23.59 -18.27
C LEU A 99 1.45 -24.84 -17.49
N ARG A 100 0.77 -24.70 -16.34
CA ARG A 100 0.24 -25.84 -15.61
C ARG A 100 -0.83 -26.48 -16.49
N PRO A 101 -0.58 -27.67 -17.07
CA PRO A 101 -1.55 -28.27 -17.97
C PRO A 101 -2.84 -28.50 -17.20
N ALA A 102 -3.97 -28.09 -17.77
CA ALA A 102 -5.31 -28.38 -17.22
C ALA A 102 -5.60 -29.91 -17.11
N ALA A 103 -4.66 -30.75 -17.54
CA ALA A 103 -4.76 -32.20 -17.65
C ALA A 103 -4.03 -32.99 -16.54
N TRP A 104 -3.65 -32.38 -15.41
CA TRP A 104 -3.25 -33.17 -14.24
C TRP A 104 -4.46 -33.54 -13.37
N GLY A 105 -5.40 -34.25 -14.00
CA GLY A 105 -6.66 -34.70 -13.41
C GLY A 105 -7.32 -35.71 -14.34
N ARG A 106 -6.74 -36.91 -14.39
CA ARG A 106 -7.55 -38.12 -14.50
C ARG A 106 -8.35 -38.26 -13.21
#